data_AF-A0A9P3DG68-F1
#
_entry.id   AF-A0A9P3DG68-F1
#
_cell.length_a   1.000
_cell.length_b   1.000
_cell.length_c   1.000
_cell.angle_alpha   90.00
_cell.angle_beta   90.00
_cell.angle_gamma   90.00
#
_symmetry.space_group_name_H-M   'P 1'
#
loop_
_entity.id
_entity.type
_entity.pdbx_description
1 polymer ?
#
loop_
_entity_poly.entity_id
_entity_poly.type
_entity_poly.pdbx_seq_one_letter_code
_entity_poly.pdbx_strand_id
1 'polypeptide(L)'
;MIVVEHKDRLSRVGFNYLKVLLTQTNRDLEVVNLAEERKDDLMQDFLSIITSFCTRLYSLRQRNRKIECLIKCLEENDEISSKTSN
;
A
#
# COMPACT_ATOMS: atom_id res chain seq x y z
N MET A 1 24.62 15.19 3.86
CA MET A 1 25.13 14.01 3.14
C MET A 1 24.56 12.77 3.83
N ILE A 2 23.86 11.92 3.08
CA ILE A 2 23.34 10.64 3.55
C ILE A 2 24.14 9.55 2.84
N VAL A 3 24.72 8.64 3.62
CA VAL A 3 25.51 7.53 3.09
C VAL A 3 24.78 6.25 3.42
N VAL A 4 24.61 5.39 2.41
CA VAL A 4 23.93 4.11 2.55
C VAL A 4 24.87 3.01 2.09
N GLU A 5 24.88 1.90 2.82
CA GLU A 5 25.69 0.75 2.44
C GLU A 5 25.22 0.16 1.11
N HIS A 6 23.92 -0.13 0.97
CA HIS A 6 23.32 -0.65 -0.26
C HIS A 6 22.03 0.08 -0.62
N LYS A 7 21.65 0.05 -1.90
CA LYS A 7 20.49 0.77 -2.44
C LYS A 7 19.16 0.33 -1.79
N ASP A 8 18.99 -0.97 -1.59
CA ASP A 8 17.81 -1.60 -0.98
C ASP A 8 17.62 -1.30 0.50
N ARG A 9 18.70 -0.97 1.22
CA ARG A 9 18.61 -0.51 2.61
C ARG A 9 17.88 0.82 2.73
N LEU A 10 17.95 1.66 1.69
CA LEU A 10 17.19 2.90 1.64
C LEU A 10 15.78 2.66 1.11
N SER A 11 15.65 2.02 -0.05
CA SER A 11 14.34 1.62 -0.56
C SER A 11 14.42 0.56 -1.66
N ARG A 12 13.43 -0.35 -1.66
CA ARG A 12 13.27 -1.33 -2.75
C ARG A 12 12.66 -0.72 -4.01
N VAL A 13 11.82 0.30 -3.84
CA VAL A 13 11.18 1.07 -4.93
C VAL A 13 11.31 2.56 -4.65
N GLY A 14 11.36 3.38 -5.70
CA GLY A 14 11.38 4.84 -5.53
C GLY A 14 12.72 5.44 -5.07
N PHE A 15 13.83 4.69 -5.15
CA PHE A 15 15.16 5.21 -4.82
C PHE A 15 15.49 6.50 -5.60
N ASN A 16 15.18 6.53 -6.90
CA ASN A 16 15.41 7.72 -7.73
C ASN A 16 14.56 8.92 -7.27
N TYR A 17 13.33 8.66 -6.83
CA TYR A 17 12.47 9.71 -6.29
C TYR A 17 13.08 10.32 -5.01
N LEU A 18 13.55 9.47 -4.10
CA LEU A 18 14.25 9.92 -2.89
C LEU A 18 15.53 10.69 -3.22
N LYS A 19 16.31 10.23 -4.20
CA LYS A 19 17.51 10.92 -4.65
C LYS A 19 17.18 12.33 -5.16
N VAL A 20 16.20 12.46 -6.06
CA VAL A 20 15.76 13.77 -6.59
C VAL A 20 15.27 14.69 -5.47
N LEU A 21 14.45 14.18 -4.55
CA LEU A 21 13.95 14.93 -3.41
C LEU A 21 15.09 15.44 -2.53
N LEU A 22 16.08 14.59 -2.24
CA LEU A 22 17.24 14.96 -1.41
C LEU A 22 18.08 16.02 -2.11
N THR A 23 18.33 15.89 -3.42
CA THR A 23 19.06 16.89 -4.20
C THR A 23 18.37 18.26 -4.17
N GLN A 24 17.02 18.30 -4.23
CA GLN A 24 16.25 19.55 -4.08
C GLN A 24 16.42 20.20 -2.69
N THR A 25 16.74 19.41 -1.67
CA THR A 25 17.00 19.91 -0.30
C THR A 25 18.47 20.20 -0.01
N ASN A 26 19.33 20.30 -1.04
CA ASN A 26 20.79 20.42 -0.89
C ASN A 26 21.41 19.27 -0.07
N ARG A 27 20.89 18.05 -0.24
CA ARG A 27 21.42 16.85 0.40
C ARG A 27 21.79 15.82 -0.65
N ASP A 28 23.03 15.36 -0.58
CA ASP A 28 23.48 14.26 -1.43
C ASP A 28 23.27 12.90 -0.77
N LEU A 29 23.00 11.92 -1.63
CA LEU A 29 22.81 10.52 -1.30
C LEU A 29 23.90 9.70 -2.01
N GLU A 30 24.76 9.07 -1.23
CA GLU A 30 25.87 8.23 -1.72
C GLU A 30 25.66 6.78 -1.29
N VAL A 31 25.95 5.84 -2.19
CA VAL A 31 25.84 4.39 -1.95
C VAL A 31 27.22 3.78 -2.02
N VAL A 32 27.67 3.15 -0.94
CA VAL A 32 29.06 2.69 -0.76
C VAL A 32 29.28 1.32 -1.42
N ASN A 33 28.30 0.43 -1.34
CA ASN A 33 28.39 -0.93 -1.84
C ASN A 33 27.36 -1.16 -2.95
N LEU A 34 27.86 -1.28 -4.17
CA LEU A 34 27.09 -1.62 -5.37
C LEU A 34 26.91 -3.14 -5.54
N ALA A 35 27.21 -3.95 -4.52
CA ALA A 35 27.04 -5.40 -4.62
C ALA A 35 25.62 -5.77 -5.09
N GLU A 36 25.54 -6.76 -5.98
CA GLU A 36 24.29 -7.25 -6.52
C GLU A 36 23.39 -7.79 -5.41
N GLU A 37 22.16 -7.26 -5.35
CA GLU A 37 21.09 -7.84 -4.55
C GLU A 37 20.86 -9.30 -4.96
N ARG A 38 20.77 -10.20 -3.98
CA ARG A 38 20.48 -11.60 -4.28
C ARG A 38 19.08 -11.71 -4.83
N LYS A 39 18.91 -12.54 -5.88
CA LYS A 39 17.61 -12.78 -6.53
C LYS A 39 16.52 -13.19 -5.53
N ASP A 40 16.87 -13.96 -4.50
CA ASP A 40 15.93 -14.41 -3.47
C ASP A 40 15.39 -13.23 -2.64
N ASP A 41 16.24 -12.28 -2.28
CA ASP A 41 15.83 -11.09 -1.53
C ASP A 41 14.87 -10.25 -2.38
N LEU A 42 15.15 -10.10 -3.68
CA LEU A 42 14.28 -9.36 -4.60
C LEU A 42 12.90 -10.02 -4.73
N MET A 43 12.87 -11.36 -4.81
CA MET A 43 11.63 -12.13 -4.86
C MET A 43 10.80 -11.97 -3.58
N GLN A 44 11.43 -11.97 -2.41
CA GLN A 44 10.74 -11.77 -1.14
C GLN A 44 10.08 -10.40 -1.05
N ASP A 45 10.75 -9.34 -1.48
CA ASP A 45 10.14 -8.02 -1.49
C ASP A 45 9.01 -7.89 -2.50
N PHE A 46 9.15 -8.52 -3.66
CA PHE A 46 8.08 -8.56 -4.64
C PHE A 46 6.82 -9.27 -4.10
N LEU A 47 7.01 -10.42 -3.43
CA LEU A 47 5.92 -11.13 -2.76
C LEU A 47 5.27 -10.26 -1.68
N SER A 48 6.07 -9.55 -0.89
CA SER A 48 5.58 -8.65 0.16
C SER A 48 4.73 -7.52 -0.41
N ILE A 49 5.17 -6.92 -1.53
CA ILE A 49 4.43 -5.86 -2.24
C ILE A 49 3.10 -6.41 -2.76
N ILE A 50 3.10 -7.53 -3.51
CA ILE A 50 1.88 -8.14 -4.04
C ILE A 50 0.91 -8.49 -2.91
N THR A 51 1.41 -9.12 -1.84
CA THR A 51 0.58 -9.53 -0.71
C THR A 51 -0.10 -8.33 -0.06
N SER A 52 0.62 -7.22 0.12
CA SER A 52 0.04 -5.97 0.64
C SER A 52 -1.09 -5.44 -0.26
N PHE A 53 -0.87 -5.43 -1.59
CA PHE A 53 -1.90 -5.01 -2.55
C PHE A 53 -3.12 -5.94 -2.52
N CYS A 54 -2.91 -7.26 -2.53
CA CYS A 54 -3.98 -8.24 -2.45
C CYS A 54 -4.79 -8.08 -1.17
N THR A 55 -4.14 -7.92 -0.02
CA THR A 55 -4.81 -7.68 1.26
C THR A 55 -5.64 -6.40 1.21
N ARG A 56 -5.11 -5.31 0.64
CA ARG A 56 -5.84 -4.04 0.52
C ARG A 56 -7.05 -4.16 -0.42
N LEU A 57 -6.89 -4.81 -1.58
CA LEU A 57 -7.97 -5.05 -2.53
C LEU A 57 -9.06 -5.93 -1.94
N TYR A 58 -8.68 -7.01 -1.27
CA TYR A 58 -9.63 -7.92 -0.63
C TYR A 58 -10.38 -7.24 0.51
N SER A 59 -9.68 -6.44 1.33
CA SER A 59 -10.29 -5.64 2.39
C SER A 59 -11.30 -4.63 1.84
N LEU A 60 -10.98 -3.97 0.72
CA LEU A 60 -11.91 -3.06 0.04
C LEU A 60 -13.15 -3.78 -0.48
N ARG A 61 -12.99 -4.95 -1.10
CA ARG A 61 -14.11 -5.78 -1.57
C ARG A 61 -15.03 -6.17 -0.41
N GLN A 62 -14.45 -6.57 0.72
CA GLN A 62 -15.22 -6.93 1.91
C GLN A 62 -15.96 -5.73 2.49
N ARG A 63 -15.33 -4.57 2.54
CA ARG A 63 -15.97 -3.32 2.99
C ARG A 63 -17.16 -2.95 2.10
N ASN A 64 -17.00 -3.02 0.78
CA ASN A 64 -18.09 -2.68 -0.15
C ASN A 64 -19.29 -3.61 0.01
N ARG A 65 -19.06 -4.93 0.15
CA ARG A 65 -20.12 -5.91 0.44
C ARG A 65 -20.87 -5.60 1.74
N LYS A 66 -20.15 -5.19 2.78
CA LYS A 66 -20.77 -4.80 4.06
C LYS A 66 -21.63 -3.55 3.91
N ILE A 67 -21.18 -2.56 3.13
CA ILE A 67 -21.94 -1.34 2.85
C ILE A 67 -23.21 -1.68 2.06
N GLU A 68 -23.12 -2.48 1.01
CA GLU A 68 -24.30 -2.92 0.23
C GLU A 68 -25.31 -3.67 1.10
N CYS A 69 -24.84 -4.57 1.97
CA CYS A 69 -25.71 -5.28 2.92
C CYS A 69 -26.40 -4.31 3.88
N LEU A 70 -25.65 -3.35 4.44
CA LEU A 70 -26.21 -2.34 5.34
C LEU A 70 -27.27 -1.49 4.65
N ILE A 71 -27.03 -1.04 3.42
CA ILE A 71 -28.00 -0.27 2.63
C ILE A 71 -29.29 -1.07 2.45
N LYS A 72 -29.20 -2.35 2.04
CA LYS A 72 -30.37 -3.22 1.91
C LYS A 72 -31.14 -3.38 3.22
N CYS A 73 -30.43 -3.60 4.33
CA CYS A 73 -31.08 -3.69 5.63
C CYS A 73 -31.81 -2.39 6.01
N LEU A 74 -31.26 -1.21 5.69
CA LEU A 74 -31.94 0.07 5.95
C LEU A 74 -33.19 0.23 5.10
N GLU A 75 -33.13 -0.08 3.81
CA GLU A 75 -34.29 -0.06 2.89
C GLU A 75 -35.43 -0.99 3.38
N GLU A 76 -35.08 -2.21 3.81
CA GLU A 76 -36.05 -3.15 4.38
C GLU A 76 -36.70 -2.64 5.67
N ASN A 77 -35.95 -1.95 6.54
CA ASN A 77 -36.51 -1.38 7.78
C ASN A 77 -37.43 -0.18 7.51
N ASP A 78 -37.11 0.67 6.53
CA ASP A 78 -37.96 1.80 6.13
C ASP A 78 -39.30 1.31 5.54
N GLU A 79 -39.28 0.24 4.73
CA GLU A 79 -40.49 -0.39 4.23
C GLU A 79 -41.35 -1.00 5.34
N ILE A 80 -40.74 -1.64 6.34
CA ILE A 80 -41.45 -2.22 7.48
C ILE A 80 -42.10 -1.10 8.32
N SER A 81 -41.38 -0.01 8.60
CA SER A 81 -41.93 1.13 9.36
C SER A 81 -43.10 1.83 8.66
N SER A 82 -43.12 1.85 7.32
CA SER A 82 -44.24 2.40 6.55
C SER A 82 -45.50 1.51 6.56
N LYS A 83 -45.34 0.21 6.79
CA LYS A 83 -46.44 -0.76 6.86
C LYS A 83 -47.03 -0.89 8.27
N THR A 84 -46.28 -0.56 9.32
CA THR A 84 -46.78 -0.55 10.72
C THR A 84 -47.45 0.75 11.15
N SER A 85 -47.35 1.83 10.37
CA SER A 85 -48.05 3.11 10.63
C SER A 85 -49.40 3.27 9.92
N ASN A 86 -49.87 2.25 9.19
CA ASN A 86 -51.23 2.18 8.63
C ASN A 86 -52.09 1.18 9.40
#